data_AF-A0AAW2LLW4-F1
#
_entry.id   AF-A0AAW2LLW4-F1
#
_cell.length_a   1.000
_cell.length_b   1.000
_cell.length_c   1.000
_cell.angle_alpha   90.00
_cell.angle_beta   90.00
_cell.angle_gamma   90.00
#
_symmetry.space_group_name_H-M   'P 1'
#
loop_
_entity.id
_entity.type
_entity.pdbx_description
1 polymer ?
#
loop_
_entity_poly.entity_id
_entity_poly.type
_entity_poly.pdbx_seq_one_letter_code
_entity_poly.pdbx_strand_id
1 'polypeptide(L)'
;MKQRFTIVAHPLSNGQVEVTNHILVQGIKRRLERVGGNWAEELTSVLWAYKTTPRGPTGESPFSFVYGTEAIIPVELGMPSHRVMNFFKMFNEDLLRESLDLIKEFREKTFTRIQRYKNTMINSYNKRVRA
;
A
#
# COMPACT_ATOMS: atom_id res chain seq x y z
N MET A 1 24.92 -8.36 -3.66
CA MET A 1 23.88 -7.31 -3.59
C MET A 1 24.33 -6.15 -4.47
N LYS A 2 23.59 -5.77 -5.52
CA LYS A 2 23.98 -4.68 -6.44
C LYS A 2 23.38 -3.36 -5.94
N GLN A 3 24.22 -2.45 -5.47
CA GLN A 3 23.76 -1.14 -5.01
C GLN A 3 23.44 -0.23 -6.21
N ARG A 4 22.34 0.52 -6.11
CA ARG A 4 21.95 1.54 -7.08
C ARG A 4 21.99 2.89 -6.36
N PHE A 5 22.83 3.79 -6.84
CA PHE A 5 22.97 5.13 -6.27
C PHE A 5 22.23 6.13 -7.15
N THR A 6 21.47 7.01 -6.52
CA THR A 6 20.89 8.20 -7.16
C THR A 6 21.87 9.37 -7.03
N ILE A 7 21.88 10.26 -8.00
CA ILE A 7 22.66 11.50 -7.93
C ILE A 7 22.11 12.36 -6.77
N VAL A 8 23.01 13.05 -6.07
CA VAL A 8 22.64 14.01 -5.02
C VAL A 8 21.64 15.03 -5.59
N ALA A 9 20.54 15.27 -4.87
CA ALA A 9 19.47 16.21 -5.25
C ALA A 9 18.66 15.90 -6.53
N HIS A 10 18.56 14.62 -6.96
CA HIS A 10 17.63 14.19 -8.02
C HIS A 10 16.36 13.48 -7.46
N PRO A 11 15.33 14.22 -7.01
CA PRO A 11 14.12 13.65 -6.39
C PRO A 11 13.31 12.77 -7.34
N LEU A 12 13.43 12.93 -8.66
CA LEU A 12 12.72 12.11 -9.65
C LEU A 12 13.04 10.61 -9.57
N SER A 13 14.23 10.25 -9.09
CA SER A 13 14.66 8.85 -9.01
C SER A 13 14.41 8.19 -7.64
N ASN A 14 14.23 8.99 -6.59
CA ASN A 14 13.96 8.52 -5.23
C ASN A 14 12.57 8.93 -4.68
N GLY A 15 11.77 9.64 -5.48
CA GLY A 15 10.54 10.27 -5.02
C GLY A 15 9.49 9.31 -4.48
N GLN A 16 9.43 8.07 -4.99
CA GLN A 16 8.51 7.07 -4.44
C GLN A 16 8.89 6.65 -3.01
N VAL A 17 10.18 6.47 -2.76
CA VAL A 17 10.71 6.17 -1.42
C VAL A 17 10.49 7.36 -0.49
N GLU A 18 10.71 8.58 -0.96
CA GLU A 18 10.47 9.80 -0.18
C GLU A 18 9.00 9.95 0.23
N VAL A 19 8.07 9.73 -0.71
CA VAL A 19 6.62 9.76 -0.41
C VAL A 19 6.25 8.67 0.59
N THR A 20 6.77 7.45 0.43
CA THR A 20 6.53 6.36 1.39
C THR A 20 7.07 6.70 2.78
N ASN A 21 8.32 7.18 2.87
CA ASN A 21 8.94 7.58 4.12
C ASN A 21 8.16 8.71 4.81
N HIS A 22 7.72 9.70 4.04
CA HIS A 22 6.89 10.78 4.56
C HIS A 22 5.62 10.24 5.22
N ILE A 23 4.94 9.29 4.58
CA ILE A 23 3.70 8.70 5.10
C ILE A 23 3.95 7.90 6.39
N LEU A 24 5.05 7.14 6.45
CA LEU A 24 5.44 6.41 7.65
C LEU A 24 5.76 7.36 8.81
N VAL A 25 6.54 8.42 8.57
CA VAL A 25 6.86 9.44 9.58
C VAL A 25 5.59 10.13 10.08
N GLN A 26 4.66 10.49 9.19
CA GLN A 26 3.38 11.08 9.58
C GLN A 26 2.54 10.12 10.42
N GLY A 27 2.53 8.83 10.07
CA GLY A 27 1.85 7.80 10.86
C GLY A 27 2.42 7.69 12.27
N ILE A 28 3.75 7.66 12.39
CA ILE A 28 4.44 7.59 13.69
C ILE A 28 4.12 8.84 14.53
N LYS A 29 4.23 10.05 13.95
CA LYS A 29 3.91 11.30 14.65
C LYS A 29 2.50 11.27 15.25
N ARG A 30 1.50 10.88 14.46
CA ARG A 30 0.11 10.78 14.95
C ARG A 30 -0.06 9.78 16.09
N ARG A 31 0.69 8.67 16.07
CA ARG A 31 0.62 7.65 17.12
C ARG A 31 1.27 8.15 18.40
N LEU A 32 2.41 8.84 18.29
CA LEU A 32 3.09 9.50 19.41
C LEU A 32 2.20 10.58 20.05
N GLU A 33 1.52 11.40 19.26
CA GLU A 33 0.58 12.42 19.75
C GLU A 33 -0.63 11.81 20.49
N ARG A 34 -1.09 10.62 20.05
CA ARG A 34 -2.31 10.01 20.57
C ARG A 34 -2.07 9.09 21.79
N VAL A 35 -1.04 8.27 21.73
CA VAL A 35 -0.77 7.20 22.71
C VAL A 35 0.40 7.57 23.64
N GLY A 36 1.25 8.51 23.24
CA GLY A 36 2.57 8.70 23.86
C GLY A 36 3.50 7.51 23.56
N GLY A 37 4.71 7.53 24.12
CA GLY A 37 5.63 6.38 24.07
C GLY A 37 6.77 6.48 23.06
N ASN A 38 7.47 5.37 22.84
CA ASN A 38 8.66 5.30 21.99
C ASN A 38 8.28 5.07 20.52
N TRP A 39 8.85 5.85 19.60
CA TRP A 39 8.59 5.72 18.16
C TRP A 39 8.92 4.32 17.63
N ALA A 40 9.90 3.64 18.23
CA ALA A 40 10.32 2.30 17.81
C ALA A 40 9.23 1.24 18.06
N GLU A 41 8.44 1.40 19.12
CA GLU A 41 7.34 0.49 19.46
C GLU A 41 6.15 0.67 18.50
N GLU A 42 5.87 1.91 18.09
CA GLU A 42 4.78 2.22 17.16
C GLU A 42 5.14 1.94 15.69
N LEU A 43 6.42 1.79 15.35
CA LEU A 43 6.88 1.55 13.99
C LEU A 43 6.19 0.34 13.36
N THR A 44 6.09 -0.77 14.09
CA THR A 44 5.48 -2.01 13.60
C THR A 44 3.99 -1.80 13.28
N SER A 45 3.28 -1.10 14.16
CA SER A 45 1.86 -0.78 13.98
C SER A 45 1.62 0.11 12.75
N VAL A 46 2.46 1.14 12.57
CA VAL A 46 2.37 2.06 11.42
C VAL A 46 2.73 1.36 10.11
N LEU A 47 3.76 0.51 10.12
CA LEU A 47 4.13 -0.29 8.96
C LEU A 47 3.04 -1.29 8.59
N TRP A 48 2.39 -1.93 9.58
CA TRP A 48 1.27 -2.82 9.33
C TRP A 48 0.11 -2.07 8.67
N ALA A 49 -0.31 -0.95 9.26
CA ALA A 49 -1.36 -0.11 8.69
C ALA A 49 -1.02 0.35 7.27
N TYR A 50 0.22 0.76 7.01
CA TYR A 50 0.66 1.14 5.67
C TYR A 50 0.54 -0.02 4.67
N LYS A 51 0.95 -1.23 5.07
CA LYS A 51 0.94 -2.42 4.21
C LYS A 51 -0.47 -2.92 3.92
N THR A 52 -1.41 -2.82 4.87
CA THR A 52 -2.75 -3.40 4.74
C THR A 52 -3.84 -2.39 4.37
N THR A 53 -3.51 -1.11 4.20
CA THR A 53 -4.50 -0.09 3.80
C THR A 53 -4.49 0.12 2.28
N PRO A 54 -5.64 -0.05 1.60
CA PRO A 54 -5.80 0.30 0.20
C PRO A 54 -5.41 1.75 -0.11
N ARG A 55 -4.66 1.96 -1.20
CA ARG A 55 -4.18 3.30 -1.57
C ARG A 55 -5.14 3.91 -2.58
N GLY A 56 -5.57 5.16 -2.39
CA GLY A 56 -6.58 5.81 -3.27
C GLY A 56 -6.38 5.58 -4.78
N PRO A 57 -5.17 5.81 -5.35
CA PRO A 57 -4.94 5.62 -6.79
C PRO A 57 -5.13 4.17 -7.27
N THR A 58 -4.72 3.18 -6.47
CA THR A 58 -4.70 1.75 -6.86
C THR A 58 -5.90 0.97 -6.33
N GLY A 59 -6.49 1.38 -5.20
CA GLY A 59 -7.58 0.69 -4.50
C GLY A 59 -7.13 -0.59 -3.84
N GLU A 60 -5.83 -0.85 -3.88
CA GLU A 60 -5.16 -2.07 -3.45
C GLU A 60 -4.12 -1.70 -2.41
N SER A 61 -3.91 -2.58 -1.43
CA SER A 61 -2.88 -2.40 -0.41
C SER A 61 -1.48 -2.80 -0.93
N PRO A 62 -0.38 -2.26 -0.36
CA PRO A 62 0.95 -2.75 -0.66
C PRO A 62 1.14 -4.25 -0.39
N PHE A 63 0.39 -4.82 0.56
CA PHE A 63 0.42 -6.25 0.87
C PHE A 63 -0.12 -7.08 -0.30
N SER A 64 -1.27 -6.71 -0.88
CA SER A 64 -1.85 -7.45 -2.01
C SER A 64 -0.98 -7.41 -3.26
N PHE A 65 -0.18 -6.34 -3.45
CA PHE A 65 0.81 -6.30 -4.54
C PHE A 65 1.93 -7.34 -4.42
N VAL A 66 2.31 -7.71 -3.19
CA VAL A 66 3.38 -8.68 -2.94
C VAL A 66 2.83 -10.10 -2.95
N TYR A 67 1.69 -10.31 -2.29
CA TYR A 67 1.17 -11.65 -2.00
C TYR A 67 -0.04 -12.05 -2.85
N GLY A 68 -0.56 -11.16 -3.70
CA GLY A 68 -1.70 -11.43 -4.59
C GLY A 68 -3.08 -11.33 -3.91
N THR A 69 -3.14 -11.17 -2.59
CA THR A 69 -4.39 -11.09 -1.82
C THR A 69 -4.26 -10.14 -0.63
N GLU A 70 -5.39 -9.61 -0.16
CA GLU A 70 -5.42 -8.71 1.00
C GLU A 70 -5.13 -9.46 2.31
N ALA A 71 -4.37 -8.83 3.20
CA ALA A 71 -4.10 -9.38 4.53
C ALA A 71 -5.40 -9.47 5.34
N ILE A 72 -5.49 -10.45 6.24
CA ILE A 72 -6.50 -10.42 7.31
C ILE A 72 -6.00 -9.43 8.36
N ILE A 73 -6.77 -8.36 8.59
CA ILE A 73 -6.41 -7.35 9.58
C ILE A 73 -6.91 -7.73 10.98
N PRO A 74 -6.26 -7.28 12.07
CA PRO A 74 -6.63 -7.67 13.43
C PRO A 74 -8.11 -7.41 13.80
N VAL A 75 -8.73 -6.36 13.26
CA VAL A 75 -10.15 -6.08 13.50
C VAL A 75 -11.06 -7.16 12.91
N GLU A 76 -10.68 -7.80 11.81
CA GLU A 76 -11.44 -8.94 11.25
C GLU A 76 -11.34 -10.19 12.12
N LEU A 77 -10.33 -10.30 12.99
CA LEU A 77 -10.22 -11.40 13.96
C LEU A 77 -11.03 -11.12 15.22
N GLY A 78 -10.98 -9.87 15.71
CA GLY A 78 -11.78 -9.45 16.87
C GLY A 78 -13.28 -9.34 16.56
N MET A 79 -13.63 -9.03 15.31
CA MET A 79 -14.98 -9.08 14.76
C MET A 79 -14.94 -9.97 13.52
N PRO A 80 -15.20 -11.29 13.67
CA PRO A 80 -15.05 -12.27 12.61
C PRO A 80 -15.67 -11.82 11.29
N SER A 81 -14.82 -11.48 10.33
CA SER A 81 -15.27 -11.12 8.99
C SER A 81 -15.81 -12.35 8.26
N HIS A 82 -16.52 -12.15 7.15
CA HIS A 82 -16.98 -13.26 6.31
C HIS A 82 -15.83 -14.17 5.87
N ARG A 83 -14.64 -13.62 5.64
CA ARG A 83 -13.43 -14.37 5.27
C ARG A 83 -12.97 -15.29 6.40
N VAL A 84 -13.03 -14.80 7.64
CA VAL A 84 -12.66 -15.56 8.84
C VAL A 84 -13.71 -16.63 9.15
N MET A 85 -14.99 -16.28 9.10
CA MET A 85 -16.10 -17.20 9.42
C MET A 85 -16.21 -18.36 8.43
N ASN A 86 -15.91 -18.13 7.15
CA ASN A 86 -16.02 -19.14 6.09
C ASN A 86 -14.65 -19.68 5.66
N PHE A 87 -13.66 -19.64 6.54
CA PHE A 87 -12.34 -20.17 6.24
C PHE A 87 -12.38 -21.71 6.17
N PHE A 88 -12.18 -22.24 4.98
CA PHE A 88 -11.93 -23.66 4.74
C PHE A 88 -10.56 -23.83 4.10
N LYS A 89 -9.66 -24.55 4.79
CA LYS A 89 -8.25 -24.64 4.41
C LYS A 89 -8.04 -25.06 2.96
N MET A 90 -8.68 -26.15 2.52
CA MET A 90 -8.51 -26.69 1.17
C MET A 90 -8.94 -25.68 0.10
N PHE A 91 -10.13 -25.09 0.23
CA PHE A 91 -10.60 -24.08 -0.71
C PHE A 91 -9.73 -22.80 -0.71
N ASN A 92 -9.19 -22.39 0.44
CA ASN A 92 -8.31 -21.23 0.52
C ASN A 92 -6.95 -21.47 -0.16
N GLU A 93 -6.41 -22.69 -0.08
CA GLU A 93 -5.17 -23.05 -0.79
C GLU A 93 -5.35 -22.98 -2.30
N ASP A 94 -6.49 -23.48 -2.81
CA ASP A 94 -6.83 -23.40 -4.24
C ASP A 94 -7.01 -21.95 -4.69
N LEU A 95 -7.77 -21.14 -3.94
CA LEU A 95 -7.96 -19.70 -4.21
C LEU A 95 -6.64 -18.92 -4.17
N LEU A 96 -5.73 -19.27 -3.25
CA LEU A 96 -4.42 -18.64 -3.17
C LEU A 96 -3.59 -18.95 -4.43
N ARG A 97 -3.64 -20.19 -4.91
CA ARG A 97 -2.94 -20.59 -6.13
C ARG A 97 -3.46 -19.83 -7.35
N GLU A 98 -4.78 -19.74 -7.49
CA GLU A 98 -5.41 -18.93 -8.54
C GLU A 98 -5.01 -17.45 -8.43
N SER A 99 -4.97 -16.89 -7.22
CA SER A 99 -4.56 -15.49 -7.03
C SER A 99 -3.10 -15.24 -7.43
N LEU A 100 -2.21 -16.23 -7.25
CA LEU A 100 -0.82 -16.14 -7.68
C LEU A 100 -0.69 -16.20 -9.20
N ASP A 101 -1.50 -17.03 -9.87
CA ASP A 101 -1.52 -17.09 -11.34
C ASP A 101 -2.02 -15.76 -11.93
N LEU A 102 -2.97 -15.10 -11.28
CA LEU A 102 -3.54 -13.82 -11.71
C LEU A 102 -2.74 -12.57 -11.29
N ILE A 103 -1.67 -12.73 -10.49
CA ILE A 103 -0.94 -11.59 -9.91
C ILE A 103 -0.36 -10.65 -10.98
N LYS A 104 0.00 -11.19 -12.14
CA LYS A 104 0.53 -10.41 -13.26
C LYS A 104 -0.55 -9.51 -13.85
N GLU A 105 -1.72 -10.07 -14.15
CA GLU A 105 -2.88 -9.32 -14.66
C GLU A 105 -3.33 -8.25 -13.66
N PHE A 106 -3.37 -8.61 -12.38
CA PHE A 106 -3.65 -7.68 -11.29
C PHE A 106 -2.69 -6.48 -11.29
N ARG A 107 -1.39 -6.72 -11.42
CA ARG A 107 -0.37 -5.65 -11.50
C ARG A 107 -0.52 -4.79 -12.76
N GLU A 108 -0.88 -5.37 -13.90
CA GLU A 108 -1.09 -4.64 -15.15
C GLU A 108 -2.34 -3.75 -15.09
N LYS A 109 -3.43 -4.27 -14.54
CA LYS A 109 -4.69 -3.54 -14.33
C LYS A 109 -4.51 -2.36 -13.39
N THR A 110 -3.84 -2.58 -12.27
CA THR A 110 -3.52 -1.53 -11.29
C THR A 110 -2.56 -0.48 -11.86
N PHE A 111 -1.56 -0.89 -12.63
CA PHE A 111 -0.66 0.04 -13.34
C PHE A 111 -1.45 0.95 -14.28
N THR A 112 -2.37 0.39 -15.06
CA THR A 112 -3.27 1.17 -15.94
C THR A 112 -4.07 2.20 -15.14
N ARG A 113 -4.55 1.82 -13.95
CA ARG A 113 -5.29 2.72 -13.05
C ARG A 113 -4.42 3.88 -12.54
N ILE A 114 -3.17 3.59 -12.16
CA ILE A 114 -2.20 4.62 -11.75
C ILE A 114 -1.94 5.60 -12.89
N GLN A 115 -1.76 5.12 -14.13
CA GLN A 115 -1.52 6.00 -15.28
C GLN A 115 -2.71 6.92 -15.53
N ARG A 116 -3.94 6.37 -15.50
CA ARG A 116 -5.17 7.19 -15.61
C ARG A 116 -5.24 8.25 -14.51
N TYR A 117 -4.97 7.86 -13.26
CA TYR A 117 -4.97 8.80 -12.14
C TYR A 117 -3.94 9.92 -12.32
N LYS A 118 -2.70 9.59 -12.73
CA LYS A 118 -1.65 10.59 -13.01
C LYS A 118 -2.07 11.56 -14.11
N ASN A 119 -2.63 11.05 -15.21
CA ASN A 119 -3.10 11.88 -16.31
C ASN A 119 -4.21 12.84 -15.88
N THR A 120 -5.18 12.37 -15.09
CA THR A 120 -6.23 13.23 -14.53
C THR A 120 -5.64 14.33 -13.66
N MET A 121 -4.68 14.00 -12.78
CA MET A 121 -4.02 14.99 -11.92
C MET A 121 -3.25 16.06 -12.72
N ILE A 122 -2.51 15.66 -13.76
CA ILE A 122 -1.79 16.58 -14.66
C ILE A 122 -2.78 17.50 -15.36
N ASN A 123 -3.88 16.96 -15.90
CA ASN A 123 -4.90 17.75 -16.58
C ASN A 123 -5.56 18.77 -15.64
N SER A 124 -5.90 18.36 -14.41
CA SER A 124 -6.47 19.24 -13.39
C SER A 124 -5.51 20.35 -12.95
N TYR A 125 -4.20 20.06 -12.89
CA TYR A 125 -3.18 21.08 -12.61
C TYR A 125 -3.05 22.06 -13.77
N ASN A 126 -2.90 21.56 -15.00
CA ASN A 126 -2.77 22.38 -16.21
C ASN A 126 -3.97 23.31 -16.42
N LYS A 127 -5.19 22.86 -16.10
CA LYS A 127 -6.39 23.71 -16.13
C LYS A 127 -6.34 24.86 -15.13
N ARG A 128 -5.79 24.62 -13.93
CA ARG A 128 -5.67 25.64 -12.88
C ARG A 128 -4.56 26.67 -13.16
N VAL A 129 -3.48 26.27 -13.84
CA VAL A 129 -2.36 27.16 -14.17
C VAL A 129 -2.65 28.05 -15.38
N ARG A 130 -3.54 27.61 -16.28
CA ARG A 130 -3.94 28.37 -17.48
C ARG A 130 -5.14 29.31 -17.25
N ALA A 131 -5.73 29.29 -16.06
CA ALA A 131 -6.82 30.17 -15.64
C ALA A 131 -6.25 31.36 -14.87
#